data_AF-A0A674AJ76-F1
#
_entry.id   AF-A0A674AJ76-F1
#
_cell.length_a   1.000
_cell.length_b   1.000
_cell.length_c   1.000
_cell.angle_alpha   90.00
_cell.angle_beta   90.00
_cell.angle_gamma   90.00
#
_symmetry.space_group_name_H-M   'P 1'
#
loop_
_entity.id
_entity.type
_entity.pdbx_description
1 polymer ?
#
loop_
_entity_poly.entity_id
_entity_poly.type
_entity_poly.pdbx_seq_one_letter_code
_entity_poly.pdbx_strand_id
1 'polypeptide(L)'
;MAILTILLLLSTAFALGDARIRPMTPCERARYAATHGPIGAYIPTCDAAGRYTPKQCSGSTGYCWCVTTTGQKIQGTETPPGTASNCSTKMKGVGMKTLKRRTVVFTVRQEVIHIPYK
;
A
#
# COMPACT_ATOMS: atom_id res chain seq x y z
N MET A 1 -3.08 -39.01 -35.12
CA MET A 1 -2.79 -37.62 -35.56
C MET A 1 -3.50 -36.57 -34.70
N ALA A 2 -4.81 -36.66 -34.48
CA ALA A 2 -5.56 -35.71 -33.63
C ALA A 2 -5.13 -35.70 -32.14
N ILE A 3 -4.73 -36.86 -31.59
CA ILE A 3 -4.29 -36.96 -30.18
C ILE A 3 -2.93 -36.27 -29.99
N LEU A 4 -2.01 -36.43 -30.94
CA LEU A 4 -0.69 -35.80 -30.89
C LEU A 4 -0.80 -34.27 -30.97
N THR A 5 -1.71 -33.74 -31.78
CA THR A 5 -1.96 -32.29 -31.86
C THR A 5 -2.59 -31.74 -30.58
N ILE A 6 -3.52 -32.48 -29.95
CA ILE A 6 -4.13 -32.05 -28.68
C ILE A 6 -3.09 -32.01 -27.55
N LEU A 7 -2.21 -33.02 -27.46
CA LEU A 7 -1.13 -33.06 -26.48
C LEU A 7 -0.17 -31.88 -26.66
N LEU A 8 0.24 -31.59 -27.91
CA LEU A 8 1.10 -30.45 -28.22
C LEU A 8 0.44 -29.11 -27.86
N LEU A 9 -0.85 -28.93 -28.15
CA LEU A 9 -1.60 -27.71 -27.82
C LEU A 9 -1.73 -27.49 -26.30
N LEU A 10 -2.02 -28.56 -25.54
CA LEU A 10 -2.06 -28.50 -24.09
C LEU A 10 -0.68 -28.12 -23.53
N SER A 11 0.41 -28.74 -23.99
CA SER A 11 1.78 -28.39 -23.58
C SER A 11 2.12 -26.92 -23.83
N THR A 12 1.70 -26.35 -24.98
CA THR A 12 1.90 -24.93 -25.27
C THR A 12 1.03 -24.00 -24.42
N ALA A 13 -0.16 -24.43 -24.02
CA ALA A 13 -1.04 -23.65 -23.14
C ALA A 13 -0.52 -23.59 -21.70
N PHE A 14 0.05 -24.69 -21.18
CA PHE A 14 0.66 -24.71 -19.84
C PHE A 14 1.89 -23.78 -19.72
N ALA A 15 2.61 -23.52 -20.82
CA ALA A 15 3.73 -22.56 -20.84
C ALA A 15 3.29 -21.09 -20.72
N LEU A 16 2.03 -20.76 -21.06
CA LEU A 16 1.44 -19.43 -20.85
C LEU A 16 0.66 -19.32 -19.51
N GLY A 17 0.55 -20.41 -18.76
CA GLY A 17 -0.35 -20.53 -17.62
C GLY A 17 0.16 -20.00 -16.27
N ASP A 18 1.42 -19.55 -16.15
CA ASP A 18 2.00 -19.11 -14.87
C ASP A 18 2.34 -17.61 -14.86
N ALA A 19 1.43 -16.78 -15.41
CA ALA A 19 1.32 -15.43 -14.90
C ALA A 19 0.78 -15.55 -13.47
N ARG A 20 1.66 -15.67 -12.48
CA ARG A 20 1.31 -15.52 -11.07
C ARG A 20 0.54 -14.21 -10.94
N ILE A 21 -0.80 -14.29 -10.87
CA ILE A 21 -1.66 -13.17 -10.53
C ILE A 21 -1.38 -12.89 -9.05
N ARG A 22 -0.26 -12.21 -8.79
CA ARG A 22 0.12 -11.83 -7.44
C ARG A 22 -0.90 -10.78 -7.01
N PRO A 23 -1.67 -11.03 -5.93
CA PRO A 23 -2.66 -10.07 -5.49
C PRO A 23 -1.97 -8.75 -5.15
N MET A 24 -2.55 -7.65 -5.64
CA MET A 24 -2.01 -6.32 -5.45
C MET A 24 -2.00 -5.95 -3.96
N THR A 25 -0.82 -5.60 -3.46
CA THR A 25 -0.61 -5.21 -2.08
C THR A 25 -1.19 -3.83 -1.77
N PRO A 26 -1.36 -3.45 -0.48
CA PRO A 26 -1.82 -2.12 -0.11
C PRO A 26 -0.96 -0.99 -0.70
N CYS A 27 0.37 -1.14 -0.69
CA CYS A 27 1.28 -0.14 -1.24
C CYS A 27 1.13 -0.01 -2.75
N GLU A 28 1.12 -1.13 -3.48
CA GLU A 28 0.96 -1.14 -4.93
C GLU A 28 -0.37 -0.51 -5.35
N ARG A 29 -1.46 -0.85 -4.65
CA ARG A 29 -2.79 -0.26 -4.87
C ARG A 29 -2.78 1.25 -4.66
N ALA A 30 -2.21 1.72 -3.56
CA ALA A 30 -2.09 3.15 -3.28
C ALA A 30 -1.23 3.86 -4.33
N ARG A 31 -0.14 3.23 -4.79
CA ARG A 31 0.71 3.75 -5.87
C ARG A 31 -0.07 3.90 -7.16
N TYR A 32 -0.78 2.86 -7.58
CA TYR A 32 -1.61 2.90 -8.79
C TYR A 32 -2.68 4.00 -8.73
N ALA A 33 -3.37 4.12 -7.59
CA ALA A 33 -4.36 5.18 -7.39
C ALA A 33 -3.74 6.58 -7.43
N ALA A 34 -2.56 6.77 -6.86
CA ALA A 34 -1.86 8.06 -6.87
C ALA A 34 -1.35 8.44 -8.27
N THR A 35 -0.88 7.47 -9.07
CA THR A 35 -0.41 7.71 -10.45
C THR A 35 -1.54 8.16 -11.37
N HIS A 36 -2.77 7.70 -11.13
CA HIS A 36 -3.96 8.11 -11.88
C HIS A 36 -4.78 9.18 -11.14
N GLY A 37 -4.20 9.74 -10.08
CA GLY A 37 -4.82 10.76 -9.25
C GLY A 37 -4.51 12.19 -9.72
N PRO A 38 -4.85 13.19 -8.91
CA PRO A 38 -4.52 14.58 -9.20
C PRO A 38 -3.00 14.80 -9.29
N ILE A 39 -2.60 15.68 -10.20
CA ILE A 39 -1.19 16.06 -10.40
C ILE A 39 -0.65 16.66 -9.09
N GLY A 40 0.55 16.21 -8.69
CA GLY A 40 1.20 16.65 -7.46
C GLY A 40 0.81 15.85 -6.21
N ALA A 41 -0.05 14.83 -6.34
CA ALA A 41 -0.26 13.86 -5.27
C ALA A 41 1.04 13.10 -4.94
N TYR A 42 1.21 12.76 -3.67
CA TYR A 42 2.33 11.92 -3.24
C TYR A 42 2.13 10.48 -3.73
N ILE A 43 3.15 9.93 -4.39
CA ILE A 43 3.17 8.56 -4.90
C ILE A 43 4.01 7.70 -3.93
N PRO A 44 3.42 6.69 -3.26
CA PRO A 44 4.17 5.85 -2.34
C PRO A 44 5.17 4.93 -3.06
N THR A 45 6.31 4.74 -2.40
CA THR A 45 7.38 3.83 -2.84
C THR A 45 7.22 2.48 -2.14
N CYS A 46 7.25 1.40 -2.93
CA CYS A 46 7.07 0.04 -2.46
C CYS A 46 8.34 -0.78 -2.62
N ASP A 47 8.59 -1.72 -1.71
CA ASP A 47 9.67 -2.72 -1.82
C ASP A 47 9.29 -3.85 -2.79
N ALA A 48 10.22 -4.78 -3.04
CA ALA A 48 9.99 -5.93 -3.93
C ALA A 48 8.86 -6.88 -3.46
N ALA A 49 8.53 -6.83 -2.16
CA ALA A 49 7.43 -7.59 -1.56
C ALA A 49 6.10 -6.81 -1.57
N GLY A 50 6.06 -5.59 -2.10
CA GLY A 50 4.87 -4.73 -2.12
C GLY A 50 4.56 -4.07 -0.77
N ARG A 51 5.51 -4.00 0.16
CA ARG A 51 5.39 -3.23 1.41
C ARG A 51 5.89 -1.81 1.22
N TYR A 52 5.46 -0.89 2.07
CA TYR A 52 5.96 0.47 2.04
C TYR A 52 7.44 0.53 2.42
N THR A 53 8.25 1.24 1.63
CA THR A 53 9.63 1.51 2.03
C THR A 53 9.64 2.40 3.27
N PRO A 54 10.57 2.21 4.23
CA PRO A 54 10.59 2.95 5.48
C PRO A 54 10.69 4.46 5.31
N LYS A 55 11.36 4.92 4.24
CA LYS A 55 11.41 6.32 3.83
C LYS A 55 10.43 6.54 2.69
N GLN A 56 9.62 7.59 2.81
CA GLN A 56 8.70 8.06 1.79
C GLN A 56 8.94 9.54 1.55
N CYS A 57 8.83 9.98 0.30
CA CYS A 57 9.04 11.38 -0.07
C CYS A 57 7.94 11.85 -1.01
N SER A 58 7.42 13.06 -0.75
CA SER A 58 6.51 13.76 -1.65
C SER A 58 7.30 14.40 -2.78
N GLY A 59 7.09 13.95 -4.02
CA GLY A 59 7.76 14.53 -5.19
C GLY A 59 7.38 15.98 -5.46
N SER A 60 6.18 16.41 -5.06
CA SER A 60 5.68 17.78 -5.30
C SER A 60 6.22 18.79 -4.31
N THR A 61 6.38 18.42 -3.04
CA THR A 61 6.85 19.32 -1.98
C THR A 61 8.31 19.10 -1.60
N GLY A 62 8.89 17.95 -1.97
CA GLY A 62 10.25 17.54 -1.60
C GLY A 62 10.41 17.09 -0.13
N TYR A 63 9.32 17.06 0.64
CA TYR A 63 9.35 16.60 2.03
C TYR A 63 9.45 15.08 2.09
N CYS A 64 10.24 14.57 3.03
CA CYS A 64 10.34 13.14 3.30
C CYS A 64 9.91 12.82 4.73
N TRP A 65 9.39 11.62 4.97
CA TRP A 65 9.02 11.14 6.29
C TRP A 65 9.24 9.63 6.40
N CYS A 66 9.24 9.13 7.64
CA CYS A 66 9.32 7.70 7.88
C CYS A 66 7.94 7.08 8.02
N VAL A 67 7.77 5.87 7.49
CA VAL A 67 6.54 5.09 7.58
C VAL A 67 6.81 3.69 8.13
N THR A 68 5.76 3.06 8.67
CA THR A 68 5.76 1.63 8.98
C THR A 68 5.63 0.78 7.70
N THR A 69 5.80 -0.54 7.81
CA THR A 69 5.58 -1.49 6.71
C THR A 69 4.16 -1.46 6.15
N THR A 70 3.19 -0.97 6.93
CA THR A 70 1.78 -0.77 6.54
C THR A 70 1.50 0.61 5.94
N GLY A 71 2.49 1.51 5.88
CA GLY A 71 2.37 2.84 5.29
C GLY A 71 1.95 3.94 6.27
N GLN A 72 1.94 3.68 7.59
CA GLN A 72 1.59 4.71 8.57
C GLN A 72 2.77 5.65 8.82
N LYS A 73 2.57 6.96 8.63
CA LYS A 73 3.56 8.01 8.93
C LYS A 73 3.89 8.02 10.43
N ILE A 74 5.19 7.99 10.73
CA ILE A 74 5.71 8.16 12.08
C ILE A 74 5.77 9.65 12.38
N GLN A 75 5.06 10.11 13.41
CA GLN A 75 5.04 11.52 13.79
C GLN A 75 6.45 12.01 14.18
N GLY A 76 6.77 13.26 13.83
CA GLY A 76 8.07 13.87 14.11
C GLY A 76 9.23 13.37 13.24
N THR A 77 8.96 12.59 12.20
CA THR A 77 10.00 12.13 11.24
C THR A 77 9.99 12.86 9.91
N GLU A 78 9.14 13.87 9.77
CA GLU A 78 9.07 14.69 8.57
C GLU A 78 10.28 15.63 8.49
N THR A 79 10.97 15.60 7.35
CA THR A 79 12.16 16.39 7.07
C THR A 79 11.94 17.24 5.83
N PRO A 80 12.39 18.50 5.84
CA PRO A 80 12.30 19.38 4.68
C PRO A 80 13.20 18.88 3.53
N PRO A 81 12.97 19.37 2.31
CA PRO A 81 13.83 19.08 1.17
C PRO A 81 15.31 19.40 1.48
N GLY A 82 16.22 18.53 1.06
CA GLY A 82 17.67 18.71 1.30
C GLY A 82 18.18 18.18 2.65
N THR A 83 17.29 17.73 3.54
CA THR A 83 17.70 17.08 4.80
C THR A 83 17.76 15.56 4.67
N ALA A 84 18.85 14.94 5.13
CA ALA A 84 18.96 13.48 5.16
C ALA A 84 18.06 12.86 6.25
N SER A 85 17.05 12.08 5.85
CA SER A 85 16.17 11.32 6.76
C SER A 85 16.66 9.87 6.91
N ASN A 86 17.13 9.51 8.11
CA ASN A 86 17.56 8.16 8.46
C ASN A 86 16.43 7.38 9.14
N CYS A 87 15.57 6.72 8.37
CA CYS A 87 14.42 5.98 8.92
C CYS A 87 14.79 4.67 9.66
N SER A 88 15.99 4.12 9.41
CA SER A 88 16.49 2.93 10.11
C SER A 88 16.70 3.15 11.62
N THR A 89 17.12 4.35 12.02
CA THR A 89 17.36 4.68 13.45
C THR A 89 16.10 5.19 14.16
N LYS A 90 15.17 5.80 13.42
CA LYS A 90 13.91 6.36 13.96
C LYS A 90 12.85 5.30 14.28
N MET A 91 12.94 4.10 13.69
CA MET A 91 12.02 2.98 13.98
C MET A 91 12.30 2.27 15.31
N LYS A 92 13.43 2.53 15.98
CA LYS A 92 13.80 1.85 17.26
C LYS A 92 12.86 2.13 18.44
N GLY A 93 12.06 3.20 18.37
CA GLY A 93 11.05 3.54 19.39
C GLY A 93 9.60 3.34 18.92
N VAL A 94 9.38 2.97 17.66
CA VAL A 94 8.05 2.66 17.12
C VAL A 94 7.80 1.17 17.35
N GLY A 95 7.76 0.77 18.62
CA GLY A 95 7.05 -0.46 18.96
C GLY A 95 5.65 -0.33 18.37
N MET A 96 5.23 -1.32 17.59
CA MET A 96 3.84 -1.50 17.17
C MET A 96 2.99 -1.19 18.41
N LYS A 97 2.42 0.03 18.48
CA LYS A 97 1.44 0.32 19.51
C LYS A 97 0.32 -0.63 19.15
N THR A 98 0.25 -1.75 19.84
CA THR A 98 -0.87 -2.67 19.76
C THR A 98 -2.06 -1.77 19.90
N LEU A 99 -2.77 -1.51 18.80
CA LEU A 99 -4.08 -0.90 18.89
C LEU A 99 -4.82 -1.93 19.73
N LYS A 100 -4.92 -1.67 21.04
CA LYS A 100 -5.74 -2.43 21.95
C LYS A 100 -7.10 -2.33 21.31
N ARG A 101 -7.50 -3.38 20.59
CA ARG A 101 -8.83 -3.49 20.00
C ARG A 101 -9.77 -3.21 21.16
N ARG A 102 -10.27 -1.99 21.25
CA ARG A 102 -11.50 -1.76 21.98
C ARG A 102 -12.48 -2.54 21.15
N THR A 103 -12.82 -3.74 21.63
CA THR A 103 -14.01 -4.45 21.21
C THR A 103 -15.13 -3.44 21.31
N VAL A 104 -15.48 -2.80 20.20
CA VAL A 104 -16.70 -2.03 20.11
C VAL A 104 -17.76 -3.12 20.17
N VAL A 105 -18.27 -3.38 21.37
CA VAL A 105 -19.48 -4.17 21.51
C VAL A 105 -20.50 -3.40 20.69
N PHE A 106 -20.86 -3.96 19.53
CA PHE A 106 -21.88 -3.42 18.65
C PHE A 106 -23.21 -3.53 19.39
N THR A 107 -23.51 -2.57 20.28
CA THR A 107 -24.89 -2.29 20.64
C THR A 107 -25.54 -1.74 19.39
N VAL A 108 -26.32 -2.59 18.72
CA VAL A 108 -27.22 -2.19 17.64
C VAL A 108 -28.18 -1.15 18.22
N ARG A 109 -27.87 0.13 18.04
CA ARG A 109 -28.84 1.21 18.15
C ARG A 109 -28.79 2.00 16.86
N GLN A 110 -29.70 1.61 15.99
CA GLN A 110 -30.27 2.41 14.92
C GLN A 110 -30.40 3.87 15.38
N GLU A 111 -29.74 4.81 14.71
CA GLU A 111 -30.33 6.12 14.42
C GLU A 111 -29.89 6.56 13.03
N VAL A 112 -30.90 6.70 12.17
CA VAL A 112 -30.82 7.13 10.79
C VAL A 112 -30.55 8.63 10.82
N ILE A 113 -29.35 9.05 10.43
CA ILE A 113 -29.02 10.47 10.34
C ILE A 113 -29.68 11.01 9.07
N HIS A 114 -30.75 11.78 9.24
CA HIS A 114 -31.35 12.60 8.18
C HIS A 114 -30.30 13.56 7.61
N ILE A 115 -30.04 13.48 6.31
CA ILE A 115 -29.27 14.48 5.57
C ILE A 115 -30.28 15.53 5.07
N PRO A 116 -30.22 16.82 5.50
CA PRO A 116 -31.05 17.84 4.88
C PRO A 116 -30.52 18.13 3.47
N TYR A 117 -31.27 17.74 2.46
CA TYR A 117 -31.13 18.28 1.10
C TYR A 117 -32.32 19.20 0.83
N LYS A 118 -32.01 20.51 0.79
CA LYS A 118 -32.71 21.67 0.22
C LYS A 118 -34.13 22.00 0.71
#